data_AF-A0A4Y3TTN9-F1
#
_entry.id   AF-A0A4Y3TTN9-F1
#
_cell.length_a   1.000
_cell.length_b   1.000
_cell.length_c   1.000
_cell.angle_alpha   90.00
_cell.angle_beta   90.00
_cell.angle_gamma   90.00
#
_symmetry.space_group_name_H-M   'P 1'
#
loop_
_entity.id
_entity.type
_entity.pdbx_description
1 polymer ?
#
loop_
_entity_poly.entity_id
_entity_poly.type
_entity_poly.pdbx_seq_one_letter_code
_entity_poly.pdbx_strand_id
1 'polypeptide(L)'
;MEWVDWPGKSPIVPGGVEHPAAFHMLDVAAVAERLIASFTIPAPLRDALVVLAGLHDIGKISQSFRAMLREGVSQPGFSHWELSEALFYVEDARVASRLGVVSCFPPTRGCAVRG
;
A
#
# COMPACT_ATOMS: atom_id res chain seq x y z
N MET A 1 -16.64 -9.92 7.81
CA MET A 1 -16.00 -9.70 6.49
C MET A 1 -14.53 -9.95 6.72
N GLU A 2 -14.00 -11.02 6.16
CA GLU A 2 -12.64 -11.47 6.43
C GLU A 2 -11.66 -10.78 5.48
N TRP A 3 -10.42 -10.58 5.91
CA TRP A 3 -9.39 -9.91 5.09
C TRP A 3 -9.05 -10.69 3.80
N VAL A 4 -9.39 -11.99 3.74
CA VAL A 4 -9.27 -12.84 2.55
C VAL A 4 -10.29 -12.53 1.45
N ASP A 5 -11.36 -11.79 1.76
CA ASP A 5 -12.44 -11.48 0.81
C ASP A 5 -12.06 -10.41 -0.24
N TRP A 6 -10.89 -9.78 -0.07
CA TRP A 6 -10.42 -8.70 -0.94
C TRP A 6 -9.42 -9.23 -1.97
N PRO A 7 -9.78 -9.26 -3.27
CA PRO A 7 -8.87 -9.75 -4.29
C PRO A 7 -7.75 -8.75 -4.57
N GLY A 8 -6.52 -9.24 -4.69
CA GLY A 8 -5.33 -8.49 -5.08
C GLY A 8 -4.87 -8.76 -6.51
N LYS A 9 -5.09 -9.99 -7.00
CA LYS A 9 -4.85 -10.42 -8.38
C LYS A 9 -5.93 -11.41 -8.83
N SER A 10 -6.24 -11.38 -10.12
CA SER A 10 -7.09 -12.38 -10.76
C SER A 10 -6.50 -13.79 -10.65
N PRO A 11 -7.33 -14.83 -10.70
CA PRO A 11 -6.85 -16.20 -10.80
C PRO A 11 -6.02 -16.42 -12.06
N ILE A 12 -5.01 -17.29 -11.99
CA ILE A 12 -4.19 -17.68 -13.15
C ILE A 12 -5.01 -18.51 -14.15
N VAL A 13 -5.99 -19.26 -13.66
CA VAL A 13 -6.88 -20.11 -14.47
C VAL A 13 -8.35 -19.68 -14.30
N PRO A 14 -9.19 -19.75 -15.34
CA PRO A 14 -10.62 -19.48 -15.21
C PRO A 14 -11.27 -20.33 -14.11
N GLY A 15 -12.00 -19.69 -13.19
CA GLY A 15 -12.62 -20.35 -12.04
C GLY A 15 -11.68 -20.71 -10.89
N GLY A 16 -10.40 -20.33 -10.95
CA GLY A 16 -9.44 -20.52 -9.86
C GLY A 16 -9.63 -19.56 -8.69
N VAL A 17 -8.80 -19.73 -7.66
CA VAL A 17 -8.82 -18.88 -6.46
C VAL A 17 -8.11 -17.55 -6.73
N GLU A 18 -8.78 -16.45 -6.37
CA GLU A 18 -8.19 -15.10 -6.40
C GLU A 18 -7.07 -15.01 -5.36
N HIS A 19 -5.99 -14.32 -5.67
CA HIS A 19 -4.94 -14.08 -4.69
C HIS A 19 -5.34 -12.86 -3.83
N PRO A 20 -5.51 -12.99 -2.49
CA PRO A 20 -5.94 -11.90 -1.62
C PRO A 20 -4.98 -10.71 -1.66
N ALA A 21 -5.52 -9.49 -1.57
CA ALA A 21 -4.76 -8.26 -1.54
C ALA A 21 -3.76 -8.21 -0.37
N ALA A 22 -4.16 -8.72 0.80
CA ALA A 22 -3.27 -8.79 1.96
C ALA A 22 -2.05 -9.70 1.72
N PHE A 23 -2.23 -10.85 1.05
CA PHE A 23 -1.10 -11.71 0.68
C PHE A 23 -0.20 -11.04 -0.34
N HIS A 24 -0.79 -10.35 -1.33
CA HIS A 24 0.02 -9.63 -2.31
C HIS A 24 0.91 -8.57 -1.65
N MET A 25 0.35 -7.82 -0.70
CA MET A 25 1.08 -6.81 0.06
C MET A 25 2.19 -7.44 0.93
N LEU A 26 1.95 -8.60 1.53
CA LEU A 26 2.98 -9.34 2.28
C LEU A 26 4.09 -9.89 1.37
N ASP A 27 3.74 -10.41 0.18
CA ASP A 27 4.72 -10.86 -0.80
C ASP A 27 5.66 -9.71 -1.22
N VAL A 28 5.09 -8.53 -1.48
CA VAL A 28 5.86 -7.33 -1.82
C VAL A 28 6.72 -6.86 -0.65
N ALA A 29 6.20 -6.89 0.58
CA ALA A 29 6.98 -6.56 1.78
C ALA A 29 8.18 -7.53 1.95
N ALA A 30 7.96 -8.84 1.77
CA ALA A 30 9.02 -9.84 1.84
C ALA A 30 10.08 -9.63 0.75
N VAL A 31 9.67 -9.29 -0.48
CA VAL A 31 10.59 -8.94 -1.56
C VAL A 31 11.38 -7.68 -1.22
N ALA A 32 10.71 -6.63 -0.73
CA ALA A 32 11.36 -5.38 -0.34
C ALA A 32 12.42 -5.61 0.74
N GLU A 33 12.11 -6.40 1.78
CA GLU A 33 13.07 -6.77 2.84
C GLU A 33 14.33 -7.39 2.25
N ARG A 34 14.19 -8.33 1.31
CA ARG A 34 15.33 -9.00 0.67
C ARG A 34 16.11 -8.09 -0.26
N LEU A 35 15.43 -7.24 -1.01
CA LEU A 35 16.07 -6.29 -1.93
C LEU A 35 16.91 -5.25 -1.17
N ILE A 36 16.43 -4.79 -0.01
CA ILE A 36 17.13 -3.74 0.71
C ILE A 36 18.15 -4.25 1.74
N ALA A 37 18.25 -5.56 1.94
CA ALA A 37 19.10 -6.18 2.96
C ALA A 37 20.60 -5.85 2.81
N SER A 38 21.07 -5.59 1.58
CA SER A 38 22.47 -5.25 1.31
C SER A 38 22.82 -3.79 1.58
N PHE A 39 21.83 -2.91 1.80
CA PHE A 39 22.11 -1.50 2.08
C PHE A 39 22.30 -1.27 3.58
N THR A 40 23.19 -0.33 3.91
CA THR A 40 23.41 0.12 5.28
C THR A 40 22.31 1.11 5.70
N ILE A 41 21.09 0.59 5.89
CA ILE A 41 19.93 1.36 6.34
C ILE A 41 19.69 1.08 7.83
N PRO A 42 19.51 2.10 8.68
CA PRO A 42 19.13 1.90 10.08
C PRO A 42 17.86 1.06 10.20
N ALA A 43 17.83 0.09 11.13
CA ALA A 43 16.72 -0.85 11.25
C ALA A 43 15.33 -0.18 11.29
N PRO A 44 15.09 0.91 12.03
CA PRO A 44 13.77 1.57 12.04
C PRO A 44 13.34 2.08 10.65
N LEU A 45 14.28 2.65 9.89
CA LEU A 45 14.01 3.15 8.53
C LEU A 45 13.83 2.00 7.53
N ARG A 46 14.62 0.94 7.66
CA ARG A 46 14.47 -0.27 6.84
C ARG A 46 13.08 -0.88 7.02
N ASP A 47 12.66 -1.07 8.27
CA ASP A 47 11.38 -1.70 8.60
C ASP A 47 10.21 -0.81 8.13
N ALA A 48 10.34 0.51 8.26
CA ALA A 48 9.42 1.48 7.68
C ALA A 48 9.28 1.34 6.15
N LEU A 49 10.40 1.26 5.44
CA LEU A 49 10.41 1.10 3.97
C LEU A 49 9.74 -0.21 3.54
N VAL A 50 9.98 -1.31 4.27
CA VAL A 50 9.32 -2.60 4.02
C VAL A 50 7.81 -2.49 4.19
N VAL A 51 7.35 -1.87 5.27
CA VAL A 51 5.91 -1.65 5.52
C VAL A 51 5.30 -0.76 4.44
N LEU A 52 5.93 0.37 4.11
CA LEU A 52 5.44 1.29 3.08
C LEU A 52 5.36 0.62 1.69
N ALA A 53 6.36 -0.17 1.33
CA ALA A 53 6.35 -0.96 0.10
C ALA A 53 5.21 -1.99 0.10
N GLY A 54 5.00 -2.69 1.22
CA GLY A 54 3.88 -3.62 1.37
C GLY A 54 2.53 -2.94 1.16
N LEU A 55 2.34 -1.75 1.74
CA LEU A 55 1.07 -1.03 1.68
C LEU A 55 0.80 -0.27 0.37
N HIS A 56 1.68 -0.37 -0.64
CA HIS A 56 1.55 0.37 -1.91
C HIS A 56 0.17 0.18 -2.58
N ASP A 57 -0.41 -1.02 -2.45
CA ASP A 57 -1.64 -1.44 -3.09
C ASP A 57 -2.84 -1.51 -2.14
N ILE A 58 -2.78 -0.81 -1.00
CA ILE A 58 -3.89 -0.82 -0.02
C ILE A 58 -5.22 -0.34 -0.61
N GLY A 59 -5.19 0.52 -1.64
CA GLY A 59 -6.39 0.94 -2.39
C GLY A 59 -7.12 -0.18 -3.13
N LYS A 60 -6.52 -1.38 -3.27
CA LYS A 60 -7.21 -2.59 -3.75
C LYS A 60 -8.28 -3.09 -2.78
N ILE A 61 -8.23 -2.69 -1.50
CA ILE A 61 -9.29 -2.93 -0.52
C ILE A 61 -10.44 -1.93 -0.75
N SER A 62 -11.04 -1.99 -1.94
CA SER A 62 -12.12 -1.10 -2.35
C SER A 62 -13.16 -1.85 -3.18
N GLN A 63 -14.41 -1.38 -3.12
CA GLN A 63 -15.50 -1.99 -3.88
C GLN A 63 -15.29 -1.85 -5.39
N SER A 64 -14.74 -0.71 -5.84
CA SER A 64 -14.44 -0.46 -7.25
C SER A 64 -13.40 -1.42 -7.82
N PHE A 65 -12.31 -1.70 -7.08
CA PHE A 65 -11.30 -2.67 -7.50
C PHE A 65 -11.85 -4.10 -7.53
N ARG A 66 -12.63 -4.47 -6.52
CA ARG A 66 -13.28 -5.79 -6.45
C ARG A 66 -14.25 -6.01 -7.62
N ALA A 67 -15.09 -5.02 -7.92
CA ALA A 67 -16.03 -5.09 -9.04
C ALA A 67 -15.27 -5.24 -10.37
N MET A 68 -14.18 -4.48 -10.56
CA MET A 68 -13.34 -4.61 -11.75
C MET A 68 -12.78 -6.04 -11.92
N LEU A 69 -12.30 -6.66 -10.84
CA LEU A 69 -11.77 -8.03 -10.92
C LEU A 69 -12.83 -9.10 -11.14
N ARG A 70 -14.00 -8.99 -10.50
CA ARG A 70 -15.03 -10.04 -10.51
C ARG A 70 -16.06 -9.90 -11.62
N GLU A 71 -16.41 -8.66 -11.96
CA GLU A 71 -17.47 -8.33 -12.91
C GLU A 71 -16.90 -7.88 -14.26
N GLY A 72 -15.58 -7.69 -14.36
CA GLY A 72 -14.91 -7.25 -15.59
C GLY A 72 -15.27 -5.81 -16.00
N VAL A 73 -15.82 -5.03 -15.08
CA VAL A 73 -16.17 -3.63 -15.33
C VAL A 73 -14.92 -2.75 -15.23
N SER A 74 -14.81 -1.72 -16.08
CA SER A 74 -13.77 -0.70 -15.88
C SER A 74 -13.92 -0.09 -14.49
N GLN A 75 -12.81 0.09 -13.77
CA GLN A 75 -12.81 0.74 -12.44
C GLN A 75 -13.46 2.13 -12.57
N PRO A 76 -14.68 2.36 -12.02
CA PRO A 76 -15.32 3.66 -12.14
C PRO A 76 -14.72 4.61 -11.09
N GLY A 77 -14.31 5.80 -11.52
CA GLY A 77 -13.71 6.81 -10.64
C GLY A 77 -12.21 6.60 -10.46
N PHE A 78 -11.75 6.57 -9.22
CA PHE A 78 -10.32 6.51 -8.88
C PHE A 78 -9.77 5.09 -9.04
N SER A 79 -8.59 5.03 -9.66
CA SER A 79 -7.75 3.83 -9.69
C SER A 79 -7.27 3.45 -8.28
N HIS A 80 -6.87 2.20 -8.11
CA HIS A 80 -6.40 1.71 -6.81
C HIS A 80 -5.19 2.47 -6.27
N TRP A 81 -4.28 2.95 -7.12
CA TRP A 81 -3.12 3.72 -6.67
C TRP A 81 -3.53 5.12 -6.18
N GLU A 82 -4.52 5.76 -6.81
CA GLU A 82 -5.09 7.05 -6.33
C GLU A 82 -5.77 6.88 -4.98
N LEU A 83 -6.43 5.73 -4.76
CA LEU A 83 -7.02 5.41 -3.46
C LEU A 83 -5.96 5.15 -2.40
N SER A 84 -4.86 4.45 -2.73
CA SER A 84 -3.71 4.31 -1.83
C SER A 84 -3.13 5.68 -1.46
N GLU A 85 -2.90 6.54 -2.44
CA GLU A 85 -2.37 7.91 -2.23
C GLU A 85 -3.30 8.72 -1.34
N ALA A 86 -4.60 8.78 -1.66
CA ALA A 86 -5.58 9.53 -0.88
C ALA A 86 -5.65 9.04 0.58
N LEU A 87 -5.55 7.73 0.81
CA LEU A 87 -5.51 7.16 2.15
C LEU A 87 -4.25 7.59 2.91
N PHE A 88 -3.08 7.49 2.29
CA PHE A 88 -1.83 7.95 2.91
C PHE A 88 -1.85 9.45 3.19
N TYR A 89 -2.46 10.23 2.31
CA TYR A 89 -2.63 11.66 2.49
C TYR A 89 -3.48 11.99 3.73
N VAL A 90 -4.62 11.33 3.88
CA VAL A 90 -5.50 11.50 5.05
C VAL A 90 -4.83 11.02 6.35
N GLU A 91 -3.98 10.00 6.25
CA GLU A 91 -3.33 9.36 7.39
C GLU A 91 -1.89 9.85 7.64
N ASP A 92 -1.42 10.89 6.94
CA ASP A 92 -0.03 11.38 6.98
C ASP A 92 0.45 11.57 8.41
N ALA A 93 -0.34 12.25 9.26
CA ALA A 93 0.02 12.48 10.65
C ALA A 93 0.21 11.18 11.45
N ARG A 94 -0.65 10.18 11.22
CA ARG A 94 -0.58 8.89 11.90
C ARG A 94 0.59 8.06 11.40
N VAL A 95 0.87 8.11 10.09
CA VAL A 95 2.02 7.44 9.48
C VAL A 95 3.31 8.08 9.98
N ALA A 96 3.43 9.40 9.89
CA ALA A 96 4.58 10.16 10.35
C ALA A 96 4.92 9.87 11.81
N SER A 97 3.92 9.88 12.70
CA SER A 97 4.09 9.54 14.12
C SER A 97 4.67 8.14 14.33
N ARG A 98 4.23 7.14 13.55
CA ARG A 98 4.76 5.77 13.65
C ARG A 98 6.16 5.62 13.05
N LEU A 99 6.49 6.45 12.06
CA LEU A 99 7.80 6.48 11.44
C LEU A 99 8.82 7.31 12.22
N GLY A 100 8.40 8.00 13.29
CA GLY A 100 9.26 8.90 14.05
C GLY A 100 9.64 10.17 13.28
N VAL A 101 8.85 10.55 12.27
CA VAL A 101 9.04 11.77 11.48
C VAL A 101 7.91 12.77 11.73
N VAL A 102 8.09 14.00 11.28
CA VAL A 102 7.08 15.06 11.40
C VAL A 102 6.15 15.01 10.20
N SER A 103 4.84 15.02 10.45
CA SER A 103 3.80 15.22 9.44
C SER A 103 4.07 16.50 8.68
N CYS A 104 4.18 16.43 7.36
CA CYS A 104 4.32 17.63 6.54
C CYS A 104 2.98 18.23 6.15
N PHE A 105 1.88 17.60 6.57
CA PHE A 105 0.54 18.05 6.26
C PHE A 105 -0.27 18.56 7.47
N PRO A 106 -1.04 19.68 7.33
CA PRO A 106 -0.91 20.68 6.25
C PRO A 106 0.48 21.33 6.29
N PRO A 107 0.96 21.91 5.17
CA PRO A 107 2.32 22.47 5.10
C PRO A 107 2.51 23.54 6.17
N THR A 108 3.10 23.15 7.29
CA THR A 108 3.59 24.07 8.31
C THR A 108 5.04 24.38 8.01
N ARG A 109 5.48 25.59 8.39
CA ARG A 109 6.75 26.21 7.97
C ARG A 109 8.04 25.41 8.30
N GLY A 110 7.93 24.26 8.96
CA GLY A 110 9.05 23.40 9.35
C GLY A 110 9.38 22.23 8.41
N CYS A 111 8.52 21.89 7.44
CA CYS A 111 8.71 20.72 6.57
C CYS A 111 9.47 20.99 5.26
N ALA A 112 10.19 22.11 5.16
CA ALA A 112 11.07 22.33 4.02
C ALA A 112 12.19 21.28 4.00
N VAL A 113 12.14 20.40 3.01
CA VAL A 113 13.28 19.56 2.61
C VAL A 113 14.47 20.50 2.41
N ARG A 114 15.46 20.43 3.30
CA ARG A 114 16.74 21.08 3.04
C ARG A 114 17.40 20.29 1.93
N GLY A 115 17.36 20.84 0.72
CA GLY A 115 18.20 20.41 -0.39
C GLY A 115 19.68 20.68 -0.13
#